data_AF-D7NCJ7-F1
#
_entry.id   AF-D7NCJ7-F1
#
_cell.length_a   1.000
_cell.length_b   1.000
_cell.length_c   1.000
_cell.angle_alpha   90.00
_cell.angle_beta   90.00
_cell.angle_gamma   90.00
#
_symmetry.space_group_name_H-M   'P 1'
#
loop_
_entity.id
_entity.type
_entity.pdbx_description
1 polymer ?
#
loop_
_entity_poly.entity_id
_entity_poly.type
_entity_poly.pdbx_seq_one_letter_code
_entity_poly.pdbx_strand_id
1 'polypeptide(L)'
;MYYIIKEVHVRKKPLWLVDLLFQITPSLYREKGSKETVVGKFNTILSLILDARVRWHHGKSLLSSIQTITHDETCIWIKGNRGSKFLSFRIESDN
;
A
#
# COMPACT_ATOMS: atom_id res chain seq x y z
N MET A 1 -0.46 12.05 -18.61
CA MET A 1 -0.83 12.47 -17.23
C MET A 1 -0.49 11.31 -16.31
N TYR A 2 -0.12 11.51 -15.04
CA TYR A 2 0.23 10.41 -14.13
C TYR A 2 -0.88 10.14 -13.11
N TYR A 3 -0.95 8.92 -12.58
CA TYR A 3 -1.89 8.51 -11.54
C TYR A 3 -1.38 7.32 -10.72
N ILE A 4 -2.04 7.01 -9.60
CA ILE A 4 -1.67 5.88 -8.74
C ILE A 4 -2.75 4.79 -8.82
N ILE A 5 -2.37 3.59 -9.25
CA ILE A 5 -3.24 2.42 -9.17
C ILE A 5 -3.10 1.77 -7.79
N LYS A 6 -4.22 1.65 -7.07
CA LYS A 6 -4.33 0.82 -5.86
C LYS A 6 -4.93 -0.55 -6.20
N GLU A 7 -4.25 -1.63 -5.88
CA GLU A 7 -4.76 -3.00 -6.03
C GLU A 7 -4.77 -3.75 -4.70
N VAL A 8 -5.91 -4.36 -4.37
CA VAL A 8 -6.05 -5.29 -3.25
C VAL A 8 -6.06 -6.71 -3.82
N HIS A 9 -5.06 -7.50 -3.46
CA HIS A 9 -4.76 -8.81 -4.06
C HIS A 9 -5.44 -9.98 -3.33
N VAL A 10 -6.16 -9.71 -2.24
CA VAL A 10 -6.83 -10.72 -1.43
C VAL A 10 -8.35 -10.60 -1.49
N ARG A 11 -9.04 -11.75 -1.61
CA ARG A 11 -10.51 -11.81 -1.64
C ARG A 11 -11.12 -11.41 -0.29
N LYS A 12 -10.57 -11.92 0.81
CA LYS A 12 -10.99 -11.55 2.18
C LYS A 12 -9.93 -10.66 2.80
N LYS A 13 -10.28 -9.41 3.08
CA LYS A 13 -9.37 -8.44 3.70
C LYS A 13 -9.18 -8.78 5.18
N PRO A 14 -7.95 -9.01 5.65
CA PRO A 14 -7.68 -9.12 7.08
C PRO A 14 -7.91 -7.77 7.76
N LEU A 15 -8.19 -7.78 9.07
CA LEU A 15 -8.51 -6.57 9.83
C LEU A 15 -7.39 -5.51 9.73
N TRP A 16 -6.13 -5.92 9.80
CA TRP A 16 -5.00 -5.00 9.66
C TRP A 16 -4.99 -4.26 8.33
N LEU A 17 -5.42 -4.92 7.25
CA LEU A 17 -5.48 -4.31 5.92
C LEU A 17 -6.64 -3.31 5.84
N VAL A 18 -7.75 -3.61 6.52
CA VAL A 18 -8.85 -2.66 6.66
C VAL A 18 -8.40 -1.44 7.45
N ASP A 19 -7.79 -1.65 8.63
CA ASP A 19 -7.25 -0.60 9.50
C ASP A 19 -6.26 0.29 8.73
N LEU A 20 -5.36 -0.31 7.94
CA LEU A 20 -4.41 0.41 7.09
C LEU A 20 -5.11 1.23 6.00
N LEU A 21 -6.08 0.63 5.30
CA LEU A 21 -6.80 1.31 4.22
C LEU A 21 -7.64 2.50 4.74
N PHE A 22 -8.07 2.49 6.00
CA PHE A 22 -8.74 3.63 6.62
C PHE A 22 -7.79 4.81 6.88
N GLN A 23 -6.48 4.56 7.04
CA GLN A 23 -5.48 5.61 7.25
C GLN A 23 -5.05 6.28 5.94
N ILE A 24 -5.26 5.62 4.78
CA ILE A 24 -4.86 6.13 3.47
C ILE A 24 -6.05 6.82 2.78
N THR A 25 -6.04 8.15 2.75
CA THR A 25 -7.12 8.94 2.14
C THR A 25 -7.24 8.68 0.63
N PRO A 26 -8.46 8.46 0.07
CA PRO A 26 -8.62 8.16 -1.34
C PRO A 26 -8.12 9.21 -2.33
N SER A 27 -8.07 10.50 -1.96
CA SER A 27 -7.53 11.59 -2.80
C SER A 27 -6.05 11.39 -3.14
N LEU A 28 -5.30 10.66 -2.30
CA LEU A 28 -3.90 10.36 -2.56
C LEU A 28 -3.70 9.47 -3.80
N TYR A 29 -4.68 8.64 -4.17
CA TYR A 29 -4.52 7.71 -5.28
C TYR A 29 -5.60 7.79 -6.37
N ARG A 30 -6.71 8.51 -6.14
CA ARG A 30 -7.77 8.66 -7.17
C ARG A 30 -7.53 9.81 -8.15
N GLU A 31 -6.72 10.78 -7.75
CA GLU A 31 -6.51 12.00 -8.53
C GLU A 31 -5.34 11.86 -9.49
N LYS A 32 -5.55 12.24 -10.75
CA LYS A 32 -4.49 12.36 -11.76
C LYS A 32 -3.74 13.69 -11.60
N GLY A 33 -2.50 13.76 -12.09
CA GLY A 33 -1.73 15.01 -12.03
C GLY A 33 -0.44 15.01 -12.84
N SER A 34 0.40 16.02 -12.57
CA SER A 34 1.79 16.04 -13.03
C SER A 34 2.59 14.91 -12.37
N LYS A 35 3.74 14.57 -12.95
CA LYS A 35 4.62 13.52 -12.39
C LYS A 35 5.01 13.85 -10.95
N GLU A 36 5.43 15.09 -10.71
CA GLU A 36 5.89 15.59 -9.41
C GLU A 36 4.78 15.51 -8.36
N THR A 37 3.56 15.92 -8.74
CA THR A 37 2.40 15.88 -7.85
C THR A 37 2.06 14.44 -7.44
N VAL A 38 2.08 13.52 -8.41
CA VAL A 38 1.75 12.10 -8.18
C VAL A 38 2.83 11.40 -7.35
N VAL A 39 4.11 11.68 -7.62
CA VAL A 39 5.23 11.20 -6.80
C VAL A 39 5.12 11.71 -5.37
N GLY A 40 4.75 12.98 -5.17
CA GLY A 40 4.50 13.54 -3.84
C GLY A 40 3.41 12.77 -3.08
N LYS A 41 2.27 12.51 -3.74
CA LYS A 41 1.18 11.69 -3.15
C LYS A 41 1.62 10.26 -2.86
N PHE A 42 2.40 9.65 -3.75
CA PHE A 42 2.93 8.31 -3.61
C PHE A 42 3.86 8.19 -2.39
N ASN A 43 4.76 9.16 -2.20
CA ASN A 43 5.65 9.22 -1.04
C ASN A 43 4.86 9.41 0.27
N THR A 44 3.78 10.19 0.26
CA THR A 44 2.87 10.29 1.40
C THR A 44 2.23 8.94 1.73
N ILE A 45 1.77 8.19 0.72
CA ILE A 45 1.23 6.83 0.92
C ILE A 45 2.30 5.90 1.52
N LEU A 46 3.54 5.93 1.01
CA LEU A 46 4.64 5.14 1.55
C LEU A 46 4.91 5.47 3.02
N SER A 47 4.99 6.75 3.36
CA SER A 47 5.21 7.21 4.74
C SER A 47 4.09 6.71 5.67
N LEU A 48 2.83 6.88 5.27
CA LEU A 48 1.67 6.37 6.04
C LEU A 48 1.74 4.86 6.26
N ILE A 49 2.18 4.08 5.27
CA ILE A 49 2.31 2.62 5.39
C ILE A 49 3.45 2.24 6.34
N LEU A 50 4.59 2.93 6.27
CA LEU A 50 5.76 2.67 7.12
C LEU A 50 5.48 3.06 8.59
N ASP A 51 4.75 4.15 8.81
CA ASP A 51 4.39 4.64 10.14
C ASP A 51 3.14 3.98 10.73
N ALA A 52 2.43 3.18 9.92
CA ALA A 52 1.17 2.56 10.31
C ALA A 52 1.35 1.63 11.52
N ARG A 53 0.76 2.04 12.65
CA ARG A 53 0.58 1.19 13.84
C ARG A 53 -0.63 0.26 13.67
N VAL A 54 -0.60 -0.55 12.64
CA VAL A 54 -1.63 -1.58 12.40
C VAL A 54 -1.22 -2.91 13.03
N ARG A 55 -2.19 -3.79 13.25
CA ARG A 55 -1.96 -5.14 13.77
C ARG A 55 -1.30 -6.00 12.68
N TRP A 56 -0.04 -5.72 12.38
CA TRP A 56 0.78 -6.47 11.42
C TRP A 56 0.85 -7.96 11.77
N HIS A 57 0.51 -8.34 13.00
CA HIS A 57 0.42 -9.71 13.49
C HIS A 57 -0.97 -9.99 14.06
N HIS A 58 -1.52 -11.16 13.76
CA HIS A 58 -2.57 -11.73 14.60
C HIS A 58 -1.92 -12.00 15.96
N GLY A 59 -2.56 -11.66 17.09
CA GLY A 59 -2.00 -11.65 18.46
C GLY A 59 -1.39 -12.94 19.04
N LYS A 60 -0.97 -13.91 18.21
CA LYS A 60 -0.05 -14.99 18.57
C LYS A 60 1.17 -14.86 17.65
N SER A 61 2.35 -14.71 18.26
CA SER A 61 3.68 -14.55 17.65
C SER A 61 4.04 -15.66 16.65
N LEU A 62 3.40 -15.67 15.49
CA LEU A 62 3.69 -16.57 14.38
C LEU A 62 4.35 -15.75 13.28
N LEU A 63 5.64 -16.00 13.07
CA LEU A 63 6.46 -15.41 11.99
C LEU A 63 5.77 -15.49 10.62
N SER A 64 4.89 -16.49 10.42
CA SER A 64 4.06 -16.66 9.21
C SER A 64 3.04 -15.55 8.95
N SER A 65 2.77 -14.68 9.93
CA SER A 65 1.84 -13.55 9.82
C SER A 65 2.52 -12.20 9.61
N ILE A 66 3.85 -12.14 9.63
CA ILE A 66 4.62 -10.93 9.34
C ILE A 66 4.35 -10.49 7.90
N GLN A 67 4.02 -9.21 7.74
CA GLN A 67 3.96 -8.56 6.44
C GLN A 67 5.29 -7.88 6.16
N THR A 68 5.77 -7.98 4.93
CA THR A 68 6.94 -7.29 4.42
C THR A 68 6.48 -6.20 3.47
N ILE A 69 7.01 -5.00 3.67
CA ILE A 69 6.83 -3.88 2.75
C ILE A 69 8.07 -3.82 1.86
N THR A 70 7.88 -3.85 0.54
CA THR A 70 8.95 -3.62 -0.45
C THR A 70 8.51 -2.52 -1.39
N HIS A 71 9.37 -1.55 -1.67
CA HIS A 71 9.04 -0.44 -2.55
C HIS A 71 10.23 -0.03 -3.45
N ASP A 72 9.90 0.58 -4.58
CA ASP A 72 10.82 1.29 -5.48
C ASP A 72 10.23 2.67 -5.82
N GLU A 73 10.82 3.37 -6.79
CA GLU A 73 10.40 4.73 -7.20
C GLU A 73 8.97 4.81 -7.75
N THR A 74 8.39 3.67 -8.13
CA THR A 74 7.09 3.58 -8.82
C THR A 74 6.11 2.62 -8.17
N CYS A 75 6.57 1.69 -7.34
CA CYS A 75 5.73 0.64 -6.78
C CYS A 75 5.92 0.48 -5.27
N ILE A 76 4.81 0.33 -4.53
CA ILE A 76 4.79 -0.14 -3.14
C ILE A 76 4.07 -1.49 -3.13
N TRP A 77 4.65 -2.47 -2.45
CA TRP A 77 4.06 -3.79 -2.26
C TRP A 77 4.01 -4.15 -0.78
N ILE A 78 2.85 -4.60 -0.32
CA ILE A 78 2.69 -5.25 0.99
C ILE A 78 2.45 -6.73 0.74
N LYS A 79 3.37 -7.56 1.23
CA LYS A 79 3.41 -9.01 1.01
C LYS A 79 3.39 -9.74 2.35
N GLY A 80 2.81 -10.93 2.38
CA GLY A 80 2.97 -11.84 3.52
C GLY A 80 4.29 -12.63 3.44
N ASN A 81 4.59 -13.38 4.50
CA ASN A 81 5.81 -14.19 4.65
C ASN A 81 6.13 -15.15 3.48
N ARG A 82 5.14 -15.55 2.67
CA ARG A 82 5.34 -16.43 1.49
C ARG A 82 5.31 -15.68 0.15
N GLY A 83 5.49 -14.37 0.16
CA GLY A 83 5.40 -13.52 -1.04
C GLY A 83 3.97 -13.26 -1.54
N SER A 84 2.96 -13.76 -0.84
CA SER A 84 1.55 -13.51 -1.15
C SER A 84 1.25 -12.01 -1.08
N LYS A 85 0.85 -11.40 -2.19
CA LYS A 85 0.54 -9.97 -2.26
C LYS A 85 -0.78 -9.69 -1.54
N PHE A 86 -0.84 -8.58 -0.80
CA PHE A 86 -2.06 -8.10 -0.13
C PHE A 86 -2.54 -6.78 -0.72
N LEU A 87 -1.62 -5.83 -0.86
CA LEU A 87 -1.89 -4.47 -1.31
C LEU A 87 -0.72 -3.98 -2.16
N SER A 88 -1.02 -3.22 -3.21
CA SER A 88 -0.01 -2.46 -3.93
C SER A 88 -0.51 -1.10 -4.37
N PHE A 89 0.43 -0.18 -4.47
CA PHE A 89 0.27 1.12 -5.11
C PHE A 89 1.30 1.24 -6.23
N ARG A 90 0.88 1.66 -7.42
CA ARG A 90 1.77 1.82 -8.58
C ARG A 90 1.53 3.15 -9.27
N ILE A 91 2.60 3.88 -9.57
CA ILE A 91 2.53 5.05 -10.44
C ILE A 91 2.44 4.57 -11.88
N GLU A 92 1.44 5.06 -12.60
CA GLU A 92 1.24 4.80 -14.02
C GLU A 92 1.11 6.14 -14.76
N SER A 93 1.41 6.12 -16.05
CA SER A 93 1.06 7.18 -16.97
C SER A 93 -0.15 6.80 -17.81
N ASP A 94 -1.01 7.77 -18.09
CA ASP A 94 -1.88 7.70 -19.26
C ASP A 94 -0.95 7.69 -20.47
N ASN A 95 -0.77 6.51 -21.08
CA ASN A 95 -0.19 6.39 -22.41
C ASN A 95 -1.04 7.16 -23.42
#